data_AF-A0A378VWJ9-F1
#
_entry.id   AF-A0A378VWJ9-F1
#
_cell.length_a   1.000
_cell.length_b   1.000
_cell.length_c   1.000
_cell.angle_alpha   90.00
_cell.angle_beta   90.00
_cell.angle_gamma   90.00
#
_symmetry.space_group_name_H-M   'P 1'
#
loop_
_entity.id
_entity.type
_entity.pdbx_description
1 polymer ?
#
loop_
_entity_poly.entity_id
_entity_poly.type
_entity_poly.pdbx_seq_one_letter_code
_entity_poly.pdbx_strand_id
1 'polypeptide(L)'
;MKRLYREFCQKYATPFLAVAVCLSAFNQHYALAFNLSRSLPHHLYFIKKDANKLSDLKQGDYVAFAWQGGFYPIGTQVVKEVAGLPGNHVTKANRTFS
;
A
#
# COMPACT_ATOMS: atom_id res chain seq x y z
N MET A 1 -19.98 33.70 -10.41
CA MET A 1 -18.81 32.82 -10.67
C MET A 1 -17.46 33.46 -10.30
N LYS A 2 -17.00 34.55 -10.95
CA LYS A 2 -15.65 35.12 -10.72
C LYS A 2 -15.37 35.65 -9.30
N ARG A 3 -16.38 36.14 -8.58
CA ARG A 3 -16.25 36.67 -7.20
C ARG A 3 -16.12 35.56 -6.15
N LEU A 4 -16.99 34.53 -6.24
CA LEU A 4 -16.93 33.35 -5.38
C LEU A 4 -15.61 32.59 -5.53
N TYR A 5 -15.12 32.44 -6.76
CA TYR A 5 -13.81 31.84 -7.04
C TYR A 5 -12.66 32.60 -6.38
N ARG A 6 -12.68 33.93 -6.45
CA ARG A 6 -11.64 34.78 -5.88
C ARG A 6 -11.60 34.72 -4.36
N GLU A 7 -12.76 34.77 -3.71
CA GLU A 7 -12.86 34.65 -2.25
C GLU A 7 -12.47 33.25 -1.78
N PHE A 8 -12.86 32.21 -2.53
CA PHE A 8 -12.42 30.85 -2.24
C PHE A 8 -10.89 30.71 -2.35
N CYS A 9 -10.28 31.22 -3.42
CA CYS A 9 -8.84 31.20 -3.60
C CYS A 9 -8.11 32.01 -2.52
N GLN A 10 -8.59 33.21 -2.16
CA GLN A 10 -7.91 34.05 -1.17
C GLN A 10 -7.94 33.45 0.24
N LYS A 11 -9.03 32.75 0.61
CA LYS A 11 -9.20 32.21 1.97
C LYS A 11 -8.76 30.75 2.09
N TYR A 12 -8.98 29.94 1.07
CA TYR A 12 -8.80 28.49 1.14
C TYR A 12 -7.63 27.96 0.30
N ALA A 13 -7.00 28.75 -0.58
CA ALA A 13 -5.88 28.24 -1.38
C ALA A 13 -4.69 27.81 -0.51
N THR A 14 -4.30 28.62 0.48
CA THR A 14 -3.20 28.29 1.39
C THR A 14 -3.44 27.02 2.20
N PRO A 15 -4.55 26.87 2.95
CA PRO A 15 -4.78 25.62 3.69
C PRO A 15 -4.99 24.43 2.76
N PHE A 16 -5.61 24.61 1.59
CA PHE A 16 -5.75 23.54 0.60
C PHE A 16 -4.40 23.08 0.06
N LEU A 17 -3.52 24.01 -0.30
CA LEU A 17 -2.17 23.70 -0.76
C LEU A 17 -1.36 23.00 0.35
N ALA A 18 -1.48 23.47 1.59
CA ALA A 18 -0.82 22.84 2.73
C ALA A 18 -1.27 21.38 2.90
N VAL A 19 -2.58 21.10 2.84
CA VAL A 19 -3.13 19.74 2.88
C VAL A 19 -2.59 18.90 1.72
N ALA A 20 -2.57 19.44 0.50
CA ALA A 20 -2.05 18.73 -0.67
C ALA A 20 -0.55 18.38 -0.52
N VAL A 21 0.26 19.30 -0.01
CA VAL A 21 1.69 19.07 0.28
C VAL A 21 1.87 18.01 1.36
N CYS A 22 1.11 18.09 2.45
CA CYS A 22 1.13 17.09 3.53
C CYS A 22 0.76 15.69 3.01
N LEU A 23 -0.31 15.58 2.23
CA LEU A 23 -0.74 14.31 1.64
C LEU A 23 0.28 13.77 0.64
N SER A 24 0.90 14.65 -0.16
CA SER A 24 1.97 14.27 -1.09
C SER A 24 3.19 13.72 -0.35
N ALA A 25 3.68 14.44 0.67
CA ALA A 25 4.81 14.01 1.50
C ALA A 25 4.49 12.70 2.25
N PHE A 26 3.28 12.55 2.79
CA PHE A 26 2.82 11.30 3.40
C PHE A 26 2.85 10.16 2.37
N ASN A 27 2.32 10.36 1.18
CA ASN A 27 2.26 9.34 0.13
C ASN A 27 3.65 8.96 -0.41
N GLN A 28 4.69 9.76 -0.20
CA GLN A 28 6.06 9.35 -0.56
C GLN A 28 6.59 8.24 0.35
N HIS A 29 6.17 8.21 1.62
CA HIS A 29 6.71 7.29 2.62
C HIS A 29 5.71 6.26 3.13
N TYR A 30 4.42 6.50 2.94
CA TYR A 30 3.35 5.68 3.51
C TYR A 30 2.21 5.46 2.53
N ALA A 31 1.43 4.41 2.77
CA ALA A 31 0.15 4.16 2.13
C ALA A 31 -0.82 3.49 3.09
N LEU A 32 -2.11 3.67 2.82
CA LEU A 32 -3.19 2.91 3.45
C LEU A 32 -3.79 2.00 2.39
N ALA A 33 -3.99 0.73 2.71
CA ALA A 33 -4.58 -0.25 1.81
C ALA A 33 -5.71 -1.01 2.49
N PHE A 34 -6.83 -1.13 1.78
CA PHE A 34 -7.93 -2.00 2.18
C PHE A 34 -7.81 -3.34 1.47
N ASN A 35 -7.73 -4.42 2.25
CA ASN A 35 -7.78 -5.76 1.71
C ASN A 35 -9.25 -6.13 1.40
N LEU A 36 -9.57 -6.13 0.11
CA LEU A 36 -10.90 -6.43 -0.42
C LEU A 36 -11.25 -7.92 -0.37
N SER A 37 -10.25 -8.78 -0.18
CA SER A 37 -10.41 -10.23 -0.19
C SER A 37 -10.29 -10.81 1.22
N ARG A 38 -10.83 -12.02 1.45
CA ARG A 38 -10.64 -12.75 2.72
C ARG A 38 -9.32 -13.52 2.78
N SER A 39 -8.31 -13.16 1.97
CA SER A 39 -7.06 -13.92 1.89
C SER A 39 -6.10 -13.69 3.04
N LEU A 40 -6.30 -12.61 3.81
CA LEU A 40 -5.49 -12.24 4.96
C LEU A 40 -6.41 -11.91 6.14
N PRO A 41 -5.95 -12.06 7.39
CA PRO A 41 -6.78 -11.86 8.58
C PRO A 41 -7.22 -10.40 8.81
N HIS A 42 -6.53 -9.42 8.20
CA HIS A 42 -6.83 -8.00 8.38
C HIS A 42 -7.45 -7.36 7.14
N HIS A 43 -8.19 -6.29 7.38
CA HIS A 43 -8.92 -5.53 6.35
C HIS A 43 -8.27 -4.18 6.02
N LEU A 44 -7.54 -3.56 6.96
CA LEU A 44 -6.84 -2.30 6.76
C LEU A 44 -5.36 -2.48 7.09
N TYR A 45 -4.50 -2.04 6.17
CA TYR A 45 -3.05 -2.10 6.30
C TYR A 45 -2.46 -0.70 6.22
N PHE A 46 -1.56 -0.40 7.15
CA PHE A 46 -0.67 0.75 7.10
C PHE A 46 0.68 0.29 6.55
N ILE A 47 1.06 0.83 5.39
CA ILE A 47 2.22 0.40 4.63
C ILE A 47 3.29 1.48 4.75
N LYS A 48 4.49 1.11 5.19
CA LYS A 48 5.68 1.94 5.07
C LYS A 48 6.39 1.59 3.76
N LYS A 49 6.63 2.60 2.91
CA LYS A 49 7.35 2.47 1.64
C LYS A 49 8.85 2.56 1.90
N ASP A 50 9.51 1.40 1.97
CA ASP A 50 10.95 1.32 2.22
C ASP A 50 11.56 0.14 1.44
N ALA A 51 11.99 0.42 0.21
CA ALA A 51 12.56 -0.60 -0.67
C ALA A 51 13.93 -1.11 -0.18
N ASN A 52 14.63 -0.34 0.64
CA ASN A 52 15.98 -0.69 1.09
C ASN A 52 15.99 -1.73 2.23
N LYS A 53 14.81 -2.06 2.78
CA LYS A 53 14.67 -3.02 3.89
C LYS A 53 14.22 -4.41 3.48
N LEU A 54 14.28 -4.74 2.19
CA LEU A 54 14.00 -6.10 1.70
C LEU A 54 14.90 -7.15 2.38
N SER A 55 16.14 -6.79 2.73
CA SER A 55 17.08 -7.65 3.46
C SER A 55 16.67 -7.93 4.92
N ASP A 56 15.83 -7.09 5.50
CA ASP A 56 15.40 -7.18 6.91
C ASP A 56 14.12 -8.00 7.07
N LEU A 57 13.52 -8.45 5.95
CA LEU A 57 12.29 -9.22 5.95
C LEU A 57 12.43 -10.54 6.71
N LYS A 58 11.38 -10.89 7.43
CA LYS A 58 11.24 -12.14 8.18
C LYS A 58 10.03 -12.91 7.69
N GLN A 59 10.05 -14.22 7.89
CA GLN A 59 8.86 -15.03 7.68
C GLN A 59 7.73 -14.55 8.60
N GLY A 60 6.50 -14.45 8.06
CA GLY A 60 5.34 -13.89 8.74
C GLY A 60 5.17 -12.37 8.57
N ASP A 61 6.18 -11.66 8.05
CA ASP A 61 6.01 -10.23 7.72
C ASP A 61 5.01 -10.05 6.58
N TYR A 62 4.32 -8.90 6.57
CA TYR A 62 3.47 -8.49 5.45
C TYR A 62 4.23 -7.54 4.53
N VAL A 63 4.28 -7.89 3.25
CA VAL A 63 4.88 -7.05 2.21
C VAL A 63 3.83 -6.61 1.20
N ALA A 64 3.91 -5.34 0.82
CA ALA A 64 3.09 -4.77 -0.24
C ALA A 64 3.98 -4.50 -1.46
N PHE A 65 3.58 -4.99 -2.64
CA PHE A 65 4.31 -4.77 -3.88
C PHE A 65 3.40 -4.60 -5.08
N ALA A 66 3.92 -3.98 -6.15
CA ALA A 66 3.24 -3.87 -7.43
C ALA A 66 3.27 -5.21 -8.16
N TRP A 67 2.10 -5.72 -8.53
CA TRP A 67 1.97 -6.97 -9.28
C TRP A 67 2.60 -6.83 -10.67
N GLN A 68 3.37 -7.84 -11.09
CA GLN A 68 4.17 -7.79 -12.33
C GLN A 68 3.49 -8.45 -13.54
N GLY A 69 2.22 -8.85 -13.41
CA GLY A 69 1.42 -9.42 -14.51
C GLY A 69 0.87 -10.83 -14.21
N GLY A 70 -0.14 -11.26 -14.97
CA GLY A 70 -0.88 -12.51 -14.75
C GLY A 70 -2.37 -12.25 -14.58
N PHE A 71 -2.97 -12.80 -13.52
CA PHE A 71 -4.42 -12.70 -13.27
C PHE A 71 -4.91 -11.25 -13.01
N TYR A 72 -4.04 -10.39 -12.48
CA TYR A 72 -4.34 -8.97 -12.23
C TYR A 72 -3.54 -8.06 -13.17
N PRO A 73 -4.04 -6.85 -13.50
CA PRO A 73 -3.29 -5.85 -14.24
C PRO A 73 -1.93 -5.55 -13.61
N ILE A 74 -0.94 -5.27 -14.46
CA ILE A 74 0.39 -4.83 -14.02
C ILE A 74 0.23 -3.54 -13.18
N GLY A 75 0.97 -3.46 -12.08
CA GLY A 75 0.90 -2.33 -11.14
C GLY A 75 -0.19 -2.47 -10.08
N THR A 76 -1.04 -3.51 -10.12
CA THR A 76 -2.00 -3.76 -9.05
C THR A 76 -1.26 -3.93 -7.73
N GLN A 77 -1.57 -3.10 -6.74
CA GLN A 77 -0.97 -3.22 -5.41
C GLN A 77 -1.54 -4.44 -4.69
N VAL A 78 -0.68 -5.36 -4.30
CA VAL A 78 -1.06 -6.54 -3.52
C VAL A 78 -0.34 -6.54 -2.18
N VAL A 79 -0.97 -7.09 -1.15
CA VAL A 79 -0.37 -7.38 0.15
C VAL A 79 -0.34 -8.88 0.35
N LYS A 80 0.80 -9.42 0.77
CA LYS A 80 0.99 -10.85 1.06
C LYS A 80 1.88 -11.05 2.28
N GLU A 81 1.70 -12.18 2.93
CA GLU A 81 2.58 -12.65 4.01
C GLU A 81 3.80 -13.35 3.42
N VAL A 82 4.98 -13.12 4.01
CA VAL A 82 6.24 -13.76 3.63
C VAL A 82 6.25 -15.19 4.16
N ALA A 83 6.09 -16.17 3.27
CA ALA A 83 6.10 -17.59 3.63
C ALA A 83 7.51 -18.18 3.81
N GLY A 84 8.54 -17.52 3.29
CA GLY A 84 9.93 -17.94 3.39
C GLY A 84 10.89 -16.93 2.75
N LEU A 85 12.15 -17.03 3.12
CA LEU A 85 13.26 -16.18 2.68
C LEU A 85 14.21 -16.95 1.74
N PRO A 86 15.13 -16.27 1.04
CA PRO A 86 16.15 -16.95 0.24
C PRO A 86 16.89 -18.03 1.04
N GLY A 87 16.99 -19.24 0.47
CA GLY A 87 17.60 -20.40 1.13
C GLY A 87 16.63 -21.22 2.00
N ASN A 88 15.41 -20.75 2.27
CA ASN A 88 14.39 -21.59 2.91
C ASN A 88 13.79 -22.59 1.92
N HIS A 89 13.49 -23.79 2.42
CA HIS A 89 12.68 -24.77 1.72
C HIS A 89 11.25 -24.70 2.25
N VAL A 90 10.31 -24.24 1.41
CA VAL A 90 8.90 -24.05 1.79
C VAL A 90 8.07 -25.17 1.16
N THR A 91 7.39 -25.96 1.98
CA THR A 91 6.45 -26.99 1.54
C THR A 91 5.04 -26.67 2.03
N LYS A 92 4.05 -27.07 1.24
CA LYS A 92 2.65 -27.01 1.64
C LYS A 92 2.05 -28.41 1.55
N ALA A 93 1.77 -29.02 2.70
CA ALA A 93 1.07 -30.30 2.80
C ALA A 93 -0.43 -30.09 3.05
N ASN A 94 -1.25 -31.09 2.72
CA ASN A 94 -2.67 -31.16 3.07
C ASN A 94 -3.50 -29.93 2.65
N ARG A 95 -3.26 -29.40 1.44
CA ARG A 95 -4.07 -28.31 0.90
C ARG A 95 -5.46 -28.84 0.53
N THR A 96 -6.44 -28.60 1.38
CA THR A 96 -7.86 -28.77 1.05
C THR A 96 -8.35 -27.59 0.21
N PHE A 97 -8.92 -27.88 -0.95
CA PHE A 97 -9.69 -26.91 -1.72
C PHE A 97 -11.14 -27.06 -1.30
N SER A 98 -11.67 -26.05 -0.63
CA SER A 98 -13.10 -25.90 -0.32
C SER A 98 -13.78 -25.08 -1.38
#